data_AF-A0AAV5ATV5-F1
#
_entry.id   AF-A0AAV5ATV5-F1
#
_cell.length_a   1.000
_cell.length_b   1.000
_cell.length_c   1.000
_cell.angle_alpha   90.00
_cell.angle_beta   90.00
_cell.angle_gamma   90.00
#
_symmetry.space_group_name_H-M   'P 1'
#
loop_
_entity.id
_entity.type
_entity.pdbx_description
1 polymer ?
#
loop_
_entity_poly.entity_id
_entity_poly.type
_entity_poly.pdbx_seq_one_letter_code
_entity_poly.pdbx_strand_id
1 'polypeptide(L)' 'MISYIKESFQEITQNVTWTSRAEAQRLMIIVAVFSVLFSLFIAGVDLVFEKIIAQVL' A
#
# COMPACT_ATOMS: atom_id res chain seq x y z
N MET A 1 -27.60 -14.41 -12.62
CA MET A 1 -26.24 -13.89 -12.35
C MET A 1 -26.24 -12.45 -11.87
N ILE A 2 -26.88 -11.51 -12.57
CA ILE A 2 -26.93 -10.09 -12.15
C ILE A 2 -27.58 -9.92 -10.76
N SER A 3 -28.62 -10.70 -10.43
CA SER A 3 -29.25 -10.67 -9.10
C SER A 3 -28.31 -11.14 -7.98
N TYR A 4 -27.57 -12.23 -8.21
CA TYR A 4 -26.60 -12.77 -7.24
C TYR A 4 -25.49 -11.78 -6.89
N ILE A 5 -24.93 -11.08 -7.89
CA ILE A 5 -23.92 -10.03 -7.63
C ILE A 5 -24.53 -8.93 -6.77
N LYS A 6 -25.78 -8.56 -7.01
CA LYS A 6 -26.48 -7.52 -6.26
C LYS A 6 -26.77 -7.96 -4.81
N GLU A 7 -27.23 -9.19 -4.62
CA GLU A 7 -27.48 -9.78 -3.29
C GLU A 7 -26.18 -9.91 -2.49
N SER A 8 -25.09 -10.42 -3.08
CA SER A 8 -23.79 -10.50 -2.42
C SER A 8 -23.22 -9.12 -2.07
N PHE A 9 -23.39 -8.10 -2.92
CA PHE A 9 -22.99 -6.73 -2.57
C PHE A 9 -23.79 -6.17 -1.38
N GLN A 10 -25.09 -6.48 -1.32
CA GLN A 10 -25.96 -6.06 -0.24
C GLN A 10 -25.58 -6.72 1.09
N GLU A 11 -25.29 -8.03 1.06
CA GLU A 11 -24.84 -8.80 2.23
C GLU A 11 -23.53 -8.28 2.80
N ILE A 12 -22.55 -8.02 1.94
CA ILE A 12 -21.21 -7.57 2.36
C ILE A 12 -21.26 -6.13 2.87
N THR A 13 -22.13 -5.29 2.32
CA THR A 13 -22.26 -3.92 2.81
C THR A 13 -23.00 -3.84 4.15
N GLN A 14 -23.97 -4.73 4.39
CA GLN A 14 -24.81 -4.71 5.60
C GLN A 14 -24.21 -5.50 6.78
N ASN A 15 -23.42 -6.55 6.54
CA ASN A 15 -22.84 -7.39 7.61
C ASN A 15 -21.39 -7.05 7.95
N VAL A 16 -20.74 -6.16 7.20
CA VAL A 16 -19.35 -5.76 7.46
C VAL A 16 -19.32 -4.32 7.96
N THR A 17 -18.57 -4.10 9.05
CA THR A 17 -18.30 -2.75 9.55
C THR A 17 -17.19 -2.13 8.71
N TRP A 18 -17.55 -1.22 7.81
CA TRP A 18 -16.60 -0.46 7.02
C TRP A 18 -15.99 0.65 7.86
N THR A 19 -14.67 0.83 7.75
CA THR A 19 -14.01 1.98 8.36
C THR A 19 -14.53 3.28 7.74
N SER A 20 -14.59 4.34 8.55
CA SER A 20 -14.99 5.65 8.05
C SER A 20 -14.03 6.12 6.96
N ARG A 21 -14.52 6.91 6.00
CA ARG A 21 -13.67 7.45 4.92
C ARG A 21 -12.45 8.22 5.46
N ALA A 22 -12.63 8.95 6.56
CA ALA A 22 -11.56 9.70 7.22
C ALA A 22 -10.49 8.78 7.80
N GLU A 23 -10.87 7.66 8.40
CA GLU A 23 -9.93 6.69 8.94
C GLU A 23 -9.24 5.88 7.84
N ALA A 24 -9.95 5.47 6.80
CA ALA A 24 -9.36 4.84 5.61
C ALA A 24 -8.30 5.75 4.97
N GLN A 25 -8.59 7.05 4.84
CA GLN A 25 -7.65 8.04 4.31
C GLN A 25 -6.44 8.21 5.24
N ARG A 26 -6.65 8.27 6.56
CA ARG A 26 -5.55 8.32 7.55
C ARG A 26 -4.61 7.13 7.36
N LEU A 27 -5.16 5.92 7.26
CA LEU A 27 -4.38 4.70 7.04
C LEU A 27 -3.65 4.72 5.69
N MET A 28 -4.31 5.16 4.62
CA MET A 28 -3.70 5.29 3.29
C MET A 28 -2.49 6.23 3.32
N ILE A 29 -2.62 7.40 3.96
CA ILE A 29 -1.53 8.37 4.06
C ILE A 29 -0.35 7.77 4.83
N ILE A 30 -0.61 7.08 5.95
CA ILE A 30 0.44 6.41 6.71
C ILE A 30 1.20 5.42 5.81
N VAL A 31 0.50 4.54 5.10
CA VAL A 31 1.12 3.57 4.19
C VAL A 31 1.92 4.27 3.10
N ALA A 32 1.36 5.30 2.46
CA ALA A 32 2.04 6.05 1.41
C ALA A 32 3.35 6.68 1.89
N VAL A 33 3.36 7.27 3.09
CA VAL A 33 4.57 7.85 3.69
C VAL A 33 5.61 6.75 3.94
N PHE A 34 5.21 5.61 4.51
CA PHE A 34 6.13 4.49 4.71
C PHE A 34 6.72 3.97 3.40
N SER A 35 5.92 3.83 2.34
CA SER A 35 6.39 3.38 1.03
C SER A 35 7.42 4.35 0.43
N VAL A 36 7.20 5.66 0.54
CA VAL A 36 8.14 6.68 0.06
C VAL A 36 9.47 6.62 0.83
N LEU A 37 9.42 6.53 2.15
CA LEU A 37 10.61 6.41 2.99
C LEU A 37 11.43 5.15 2.66
N PHE A 38 10.76 4.00 2.51
CA PHE A 38 11.42 2.75 2.15
C PHE A 38 12.02 2.80 0.74
N SER A 39 11.31 3.40 -0.22
CA SER A 39 11.81 3.59 -1.58
C SER A 39 13.09 4.43 -1.61
N LEU A 40 13.13 5.53 -0.85
CA LEU A 40 14.32 6.36 -0.70
C LEU A 40 15.48 5.61 -0.05
N PHE A 41 15.19 4.78 0.96
CA PHE A 41 16.21 3.96 1.61
C PHE A 41 16.81 2.93 0.64
N ILE A 42 15.98 2.19 -0.09
CA ILE A 42 16.44 1.20 -1.08
C ILE A 42 17.28 1.89 -2.16
N ALA A 43 16.80 3.03 -2.70
CA ALA A 43 17.57 3.80 -3.67
C ALA A 43 18.93 4.24 -3.12
N GLY A 44 19.01 4.64 -1.84
CA GLY A 44 20.27 4.96 -1.19
C GLY A 44 21.22 3.76 -1.08
N VAL A 45 20.68 2.59 -0.71
CA VAL A 45 21.45 1.34 -0.64
C VAL A 45 21.96 0.95 -2.02
N ASP A 46 21.12 0.98 -3.05
CA ASP A 46 21.49 0.63 -4.42
C ASP A 46 22.70 1.46 -4.90
N LEU A 47 22.69 2.78 -4.64
CA LEU A 47 23.78 3.68 -5.01
C LEU A 47 25.08 3.40 -4.25
N VAL A 48 25.00 3.01 -2.98
CA VAL A 48 26.19 2.65 -2.18
C VAL A 48 26.77 1.34 -2.70
N PHE A 49 25.93 0.35 -2.96
CA PHE A 49 26.36 -0.95 -3.47
C PHE A 49 26.96 -0.84 -4.87
N GLU A 50 26.38 -0.03 -5.77
CA GLU A 50 26.93 0.24 -7.10
C GLU A 50 28.36 0.77 -7.02
N LYS A 51 28.60 1.75 -6.13
CA LYS A 51 29.94 2.34 -5.94
C LYS A 51 30.95 1.35 -5.37
N ILE A 52 30.54 0.54 -4.38
CA ILE A 52 31.42 -0.47 -3.78
C ILE A 52 31.80 -1.52 -4.82
N ILE A 53 30.83 -2.01 -5.58
CA ILE A 53 31.09 -3.01 -6.63
C ILE A 53 32.00 -2.41 -7.71
N ALA A 54 31.77 -1.18 -8.14
CA ALA A 54 32.60 -0.50 -9.14
C ALA A 54 34.04 -0.20 -8.66
N GLN A 55 34.31 -0.20 -7.35
CA GLN A 55 35.67 -0.05 -6.82
C GLN A 55 36.37 -1.41 -6.61
N VAL A 56 35.61 -2.50 -6.43
CA VAL A 56 36.14 -3.84 -6.15
C VAL A 56 36.38 -4.65 -7.42
N LEU A 57 35.51 -4.50 -8.43
CA LEU A 57 35.64 -5.12 -9.75
C LEU A 57 36.33 -4.15 -10.73
#